data_AF-A0A0B1Q935-F1
#
_entry.id   AF-A0A0B1Q935-F1
#
_cell.length_a   1.000
_cell.length_b   1.000
_cell.length_c   1.000
_cell.angle_alpha   90.00
_cell.angle_beta   90.00
_cell.angle_gamma   90.00
#
_symmetry.space_group_name_H-M   'P 1'
#
loop_
_entity.id
_entity.type
_entity.pdbx_description
1 polymer ?
#
loop_
_entity_poly.entity_id
_entity_poly.type
_entity_poly.pdbx_seq_one_letter_code
_entity_poly.pdbx_strand_id
1 'polypeptide(L)'
;MRAVLRFLFVIPLAFVFACYGAAFALLWPFIEVPATIGDDPFRMVEMFFVFTAQAAQVGSAALLPWAIFMLVTEIMGWRSLLLHAAIGLASGFVVLRLAYDGAMPPMAIQTAIFLAGLAFGMIYWIVAGRAAGSWRRRASPPVD
;
A
#
# COMPACT_ATOMS: atom_id res chain seq x y z
N MET A 1 -24.46 7.51 6.25
CA MET A 1 -23.33 8.25 6.87
C MET A 1 -22.08 7.39 7.07
N ARG A 2 -22.10 6.28 7.82
CA ARG A 2 -20.88 5.45 8.07
C ARG A 2 -20.18 4.94 6.79
N ALA A 3 -20.92 4.58 5.75
CA ALA A 3 -20.32 4.14 4.48
C ALA A 3 -19.58 5.29 3.77
N VAL A 4 -20.21 6.46 3.65
CA VAL A 4 -19.63 7.66 3.02
C VAL A 4 -18.34 8.08 3.74
N LEU A 5 -18.33 8.10 5.08
CA LEU A 5 -17.12 8.41 5.85
C LEU A 5 -15.98 7.42 5.59
N ARG A 6 -16.29 6.14 5.34
CA ARG A 6 -15.28 5.14 5.00
C ARG A 6 -14.67 5.42 3.62
N PHE A 7 -15.51 5.71 2.63
CA PHE A 7 -15.05 6.06 1.29
C PHE A 7 -14.26 7.36 1.25
N LEU A 8 -14.66 8.37 2.02
CA LEU A 8 -14.04 9.69 1.98
C LEU A 8 -12.75 9.79 2.81
N PHE A 9 -12.66 9.06 3.93
CA PHE A 9 -11.53 9.19 4.85
C PHE A 9 -10.74 7.89 5.01
N VAL A 10 -11.41 6.78 5.32
CA VAL A 10 -10.70 5.53 5.68
C VAL A 10 -9.98 4.92 4.48
N ILE A 11 -10.61 4.87 3.31
CA ILE A 11 -10.01 4.27 2.11
C ILE A 11 -8.81 5.11 1.62
N PRO A 12 -8.90 6.45 1.47
CA PRO A 12 -7.73 7.26 1.12
C PRO A 12 -6.63 7.19 2.17
N LEU A 13 -6.96 7.21 3.46
CA LEU A 13 -5.96 7.11 4.51
C LEU A 13 -5.28 5.73 4.54
N ALA A 14 -6.02 4.66 4.28
CA ALA A 14 -5.47 3.31 4.12
C ALA A 14 -4.50 3.23 2.94
N PHE A 15 -4.83 3.87 1.82
CA PHE A 15 -3.93 3.99 0.68
C PHE A 15 -2.63 4.72 1.04
N VAL A 16 -2.74 5.87 1.71
CA VAL A 16 -1.56 6.65 2.15
C VAL A 16 -0.68 5.80 3.07
N PHE A 17 -1.24 5.14 4.08
CA PHE A 17 -0.46 4.28 4.97
C PHE A 17 0.16 3.07 4.24
N ALA A 18 -0.55 2.49 3.28
CA ALA A 18 -0.01 1.41 2.45
C ALA A 18 1.18 1.89 1.61
N CYS A 19 1.13 3.10 1.05
CA CYS A 19 2.25 3.72 0.34
C CYS A 19 3.47 3.91 1.24
N TYR A 20 3.26 4.41 2.46
CA TYR A 20 4.35 4.56 3.44
C TYR A 20 5.00 3.24 3.81
N GLY A 21 4.21 2.20 4.10
CA GLY A 21 4.78 0.90 4.44
C GLY A 21 5.47 0.22 3.26
N ALA A 22 4.99 0.42 2.04
CA ALA A 22 5.65 -0.05 0.83
C ALA A 22 6.99 0.68 0.61
N ALA A 23 7.01 2.01 0.73
CA ALA A 23 8.24 2.80 0.64
C ALA A 23 9.25 2.40 1.73
N PHE A 24 8.77 2.14 2.95
CA PHE A 24 9.61 1.62 4.03
C PHE A 24 10.22 0.26 3.64
N ALA A 25 9.41 -0.71 3.22
CA ALA A 25 9.91 -2.03 2.83
C ALA A 25 10.87 -1.98 1.63
N LEU A 26 10.69 -1.01 0.73
CA LEU A 26 11.54 -0.82 -0.44
C LEU A 26 12.90 -0.21 -0.07
N LEU A 27 12.92 0.79 0.82
CA LEU A 27 14.11 1.57 1.12
C LEU A 27 14.90 1.04 2.32
N TRP A 28 14.21 0.56 3.36
CA TRP A 28 14.81 0.23 4.65
C TRP A 28 16.05 -0.69 4.56
N PRO A 29 16.09 -1.72 3.71
CA PRO A 29 17.26 -2.58 3.58
C PRO A 29 18.52 -1.89 3.02
N PHE A 30 18.36 -0.72 2.39
CA PHE A 30 19.42 -0.01 1.66
C PHE A 30 19.77 1.35 2.26
N ILE A 31 19.03 1.80 3.29
CA ILE A 31 19.33 3.06 3.97
C ILE A 31 20.40 2.82 5.03
N GLU A 32 21.52 3.52 4.89
CA GLU A 32 22.49 3.68 5.96
C GLU A 32 22.12 4.92 6.78
N VAL A 33 21.65 4.70 8.02
CA VAL A 33 21.32 5.79 8.94
C VAL A 33 22.60 6.24 9.65
N PRO A 34 23.10 7.47 9.44
CA PRO A 34 24.28 7.96 10.13
C PRO A 34 24.04 8.05 11.64
N ALA A 35 25.02 7.69 12.46
CA ALA A 35 24.93 7.78 13.92
C ALA A 35 24.65 9.22 14.40
N THR A 36 25.02 10.22 13.60
CA THR A 36 24.86 11.65 13.88
C THR A 36 23.50 12.21 13.45
N ILE A 37 22.53 11.37 13.07
CA ILE A 37 21.21 11.83 12.59
C ILE A 37 20.46 12.67 13.63
N GLY A 38 20.70 12.42 14.92
CA GLY A 38 20.09 13.18 16.02
C GLY A 38 20.78 14.51 16.34
N ASP A 39 21.95 14.77 15.75
CA ASP A 39 22.76 15.95 16.09
C ASP A 39 22.26 17.22 15.36
N ASP A 40 21.55 17.05 14.24
CA ASP A 40 20.99 18.14 13.43
C ASP A 40 19.49 17.93 13.15
N PRO A 41 18.60 18.67 13.83
CA PRO A 41 17.16 18.61 13.60
C PRO A 41 16.74 18.87 12.15
N PHE A 42 17.48 19.70 11.41
CA PHE A 42 17.16 19.98 10.01
C PHE A 42 17.35 18.75 9.13
N ARG A 43 18.39 17.96 9.40
CA ARG A 43 18.65 16.70 8.68
C ARG A 43 17.57 15.66 8.92
N MET A 44 17.02 15.57 10.14
CA MET A 44 15.87 14.70 10.42
C MET A 44 14.63 15.10 9.60
N VAL A 45 14.36 16.40 9.51
CA VAL A 45 13.24 16.94 8.73
C VAL A 45 13.44 16.68 7.23
N GLU A 46 14.65 16.88 6.71
CA GLU A 46 15.00 16.57 5.32
C GLU A 46 14.74 15.09 5.00
N MET A 47 15.22 14.16 5.83
CA MET A 47 14.98 12.72 5.64
C MET A 47 13.50 12.36 5.66
N PHE A 48 12.72 12.99 6.55
CA PHE A 48 11.27 12.81 6.59
C PHE A 48 10.61 13.23 5.27
N PHE A 49 11.00 14.37 4.70
CA PHE A 49 10.48 14.84 3.41
C PHE A 49 10.91 13.95 2.25
N VAL A 50 12.16 13.49 2.21
CA VAL A 50 12.65 12.54 1.20
C VAL A 50 11.90 11.22 1.27
N PHE A 51 11.71 10.66 2.46
CA PHE A 51 10.93 9.45 2.65
C PHE A 51 9.46 9.64 2.24
N THR A 52 8.86 10.77 2.59
CA THR A 52 7.49 11.14 2.18
C THR A 52 7.38 11.27 0.66
N ALA A 53 8.38 11.86 -0.01
CA ALA A 53 8.44 11.93 -1.47
C ALA A 53 8.53 10.53 -2.09
N GLN A 54 9.29 9.60 -1.50
CA GLN A 54 9.33 8.21 -1.95
C GLN A 54 7.96 7.52 -1.79
N ALA A 55 7.28 7.72 -0.66
CA ALA A 55 5.93 7.19 -0.45
C ALA A 55 4.94 7.77 -1.47
N ALA A 56 5.03 9.06 -1.78
CA ALA A 56 4.22 9.69 -2.82
C ALA A 56 4.52 9.11 -4.21
N GLN A 57 5.78 8.79 -4.52
CA GLN A 57 6.15 8.12 -5.77
C GLN A 57 5.53 6.73 -5.86
N VAL A 58 5.61 5.92 -4.79
CA VAL A 58 4.91 4.62 -4.73
C VAL A 58 3.41 4.80 -4.96
N GLY A 59 2.80 5.79 -4.29
CA GLY A 59 1.40 6.13 -4.47
C GLY A 59 1.06 6.48 -5.91
N SER A 60 1.85 7.31 -6.58
CA SER A 60 1.62 7.69 -7.98
C SER A 60 1.61 6.50 -8.92
N ALA A 61 2.54 5.56 -8.76
CA ALA A 61 2.62 4.34 -9.56
C ALA A 61 1.49 3.35 -9.24
N ALA A 62 1.11 3.25 -7.97
CA ALA A 62 0.11 2.29 -7.50
C ALA A 62 -1.34 2.77 -7.63
N LEU A 63 -1.59 4.08 -7.78
CA LEU A 63 -2.92 4.67 -7.63
C LEU A 63 -3.97 4.02 -8.53
N LEU A 64 -3.69 3.92 -9.83
CA LEU A 64 -4.64 3.37 -10.79
C LEU A 64 -4.89 1.86 -10.58
N PRO A 65 -3.88 0.97 -10.54
CA PRO A 65 -4.13 -0.45 -10.30
C PRO A 65 -4.77 -0.71 -8.93
N TRP A 66 -4.39 0.06 -7.89
CA TRP A 66 -5.03 -0.02 -6.58
C TRP A 66 -6.49 0.42 -6.62
N ALA A 67 -6.83 1.52 -7.30
CA ALA A 67 -8.21 2.00 -7.39
C ALA A 67 -9.13 0.97 -8.04
N ILE A 68 -8.67 0.31 -9.10
CA ILE A 68 -9.38 -0.79 -9.76
C ILE A 68 -9.57 -1.95 -8.78
N PHE A 69 -8.50 -2.39 -8.12
CA PHE A 69 -8.56 -3.49 -7.16
C PHE A 69 -9.48 -3.20 -5.97
N MET A 70 -9.40 -1.98 -5.41
CA MET A 70 -10.26 -1.50 -4.33
C MET A 70 -11.72 -1.53 -4.75
N LEU A 71 -12.04 -1.02 -5.94
CA LEU A 71 -13.41 -1.01 -6.45
C LEU A 71 -13.95 -2.45 -6.58
N VAL A 72 -13.17 -3.36 -7.16
CA VAL A 72 -13.55 -4.77 -7.33
C VAL A 72 -13.79 -5.44 -5.97
N THR A 73 -12.84 -5.32 -5.04
CA THR A 73 -12.96 -5.93 -3.70
C THR A 73 -14.14 -5.36 -2.91
N GLU A 74 -14.43 -4.08 -3.08
CA GLU A 74 -15.53 -3.40 -2.41
C GLU A 74 -16.90 -3.83 -2.96
N ILE A 75 -17.04 -3.96 -4.29
CA ILE A 75 -18.26 -4.47 -4.95
C ILE A 75 -18.51 -5.92 -4.56
N MET A 76 -17.46 -6.75 -4.61
CA MET A 76 -17.56 -8.19 -4.35
C MET A 76 -17.58 -8.53 -2.86
N GLY A 77 -17.28 -7.57 -1.98
CA GLY A 77 -17.18 -7.80 -0.53
C GLY A 77 -16.03 -8.74 -0.14
N TRP A 78 -14.96 -8.76 -0.93
CA TRP A 78 -13.81 -9.63 -0.72
C TRP A 78 -12.91 -9.10 0.39
N ARG A 79 -13.09 -9.65 1.59
CA ARG A 79 -12.34 -9.26 2.82
C ARG A 79 -11.16 -10.18 3.18
N SER A 80 -10.77 -11.10 2.28
CA SER A 80 -9.75 -12.11 2.59
C SER A 80 -8.36 -11.48 2.70
N LEU A 81 -7.66 -11.77 3.81
CA LEU A 81 -6.26 -11.35 4.01
C LEU A 81 -5.35 -11.94 2.93
N LEU A 82 -5.51 -13.24 2.64
CA LEU A 82 -4.68 -13.94 1.67
C LEU A 82 -4.83 -13.36 0.26
N LEU A 83 -6.04 -12.92 -0.11
CA LEU A 83 -6.27 -12.26 -1.40
C LEU A 83 -5.47 -10.96 -1.52
N HIS A 84 -5.49 -10.12 -0.48
CA HIS A 84 -4.78 -8.84 -0.49
C HIS A 84 -3.26 -9.04 -0.46
N ALA A 85 -2.78 -10.01 0.31
CA ALA A 85 -1.37 -10.40 0.33
C ALA A 85 -0.90 -10.93 -1.04
N ALA A 86 -1.68 -11.83 -1.65
CA ALA A 86 -1.36 -12.41 -2.95
C ALA A 86 -1.32 -11.35 -4.06
N ILE A 87 -2.27 -10.42 -4.08
CA ILE A 87 -2.30 -9.32 -5.06
C ILE A 87 -1.17 -8.34 -4.81
N GLY A 88 -0.83 -8.06 -3.55
CA GLY A 88 0.37 -7.31 -3.18
C GLY A 88 1.64 -7.95 -3.77
N LEU A 89 1.86 -9.25 -3.56
CA LEU A 89 3.01 -9.96 -4.12
C LEU A 89 3.00 -9.99 -5.66
N ALA A 90 1.85 -10.26 -6.27
CA ALA A 90 1.69 -10.27 -7.72
C ALA A 90 2.01 -8.89 -8.33
N SER A 91 1.65 -7.80 -7.65
CA SER A 91 2.00 -6.44 -8.09
C SER A 91 3.52 -6.22 -8.15
N GLY A 92 4.28 -6.77 -7.20
CA GLY A 92 5.74 -6.72 -7.23
C GLY A 92 6.34 -7.44 -8.43
N PHE A 93 5.79 -8.60 -8.79
CA PHE A 93 6.17 -9.31 -10.03
C PHE A 93 5.86 -8.49 -11.28
N VAL A 94 4.68 -7.87 -11.35
CA VAL A 94 4.29 -7.01 -12.47
C VAL A 94 5.24 -5.81 -12.59
N VAL A 95 5.57 -5.16 -11.48
CA VAL A 95 6.54 -4.04 -11.46
C VAL A 95 7.90 -4.49 -11.97
N LEU A 96 8.42 -5.63 -11.51
CA LEU A 96 9.69 -6.17 -11.99
C LEU A 96 9.70 -6.39 -13.51
N ARG A 97 8.60 -6.92 -14.06
CA ARG A 97 8.49 -7.17 -15.50
C ARG A 97 8.39 -5.89 -16.31
N LEU A 98 7.59 -4.92 -15.87
CA LEU A 98 7.35 -3.69 -16.61
C LEU A 98 8.50 -2.68 -16.50
N ALA A 99 9.17 -2.61 -15.34
CA ALA A 99 10.19 -1.59 -15.09
C ALA A 99 11.59 -1.99 -15.60
N TYR A 100 11.88 -3.29 -15.71
CA TYR A 100 13.24 -3.76 -16.00
C TYR A 100 13.39 -4.50 -17.34
N ASP A 101 12.31 -4.71 -18.10
CA ASP A 101 12.32 -5.25 -19.48
C ASP A 101 13.30 -6.42 -19.73
N GLY A 102 13.36 -7.36 -18.79
CA GLY A 102 14.25 -8.54 -18.85
C GLY A 102 15.65 -8.36 -18.24
N ALA A 103 16.12 -7.12 -18.04
CA ALA A 103 17.34 -6.80 -17.30
C ALA A 103 17.08 -6.76 -15.79
N MET A 104 16.80 -7.94 -15.21
CA MET A 104 16.41 -8.07 -13.81
C MET A 104 17.45 -7.47 -12.86
N PRO A 105 17.03 -6.69 -11.85
CA PRO A 105 17.94 -6.09 -10.90
C PRO A 105 18.52 -7.16 -9.95
N PRO A 106 19.55 -6.82 -9.14
CA PRO A 106 20.06 -7.72 -8.11
C PRO A 106 18.94 -8.30 -7.22
N MET A 107 19.14 -9.53 -6.74
CA MET A 107 18.12 -10.27 -5.98
C MET A 107 17.60 -9.49 -4.77
N ALA A 108 18.46 -8.73 -4.08
CA ALA A 108 18.05 -7.89 -2.95
C ALA A 108 16.98 -6.86 -3.35
N ILE A 109 17.11 -6.22 -4.52
CA ILE A 109 16.14 -5.24 -5.02
C ILE A 109 14.84 -5.96 -5.42
N GLN A 110 14.94 -7.13 -6.06
CA GLN A 110 13.75 -7.93 -6.37
C GLN A 110 12.96 -8.28 -5.11
N THR A 111 13.63 -8.78 -4.07
CA THR A 111 13.03 -9.09 -2.77
C THR A 111 12.38 -7.86 -2.14
N ALA A 112 13.05 -6.69 -2.17
CA ALA A 112 12.50 -5.45 -1.66
C ALA A 112 11.21 -5.04 -2.39
N ILE A 113 11.15 -5.19 -3.72
CA ILE A 113 9.94 -4.91 -4.52
C ILE A 113 8.79 -5.84 -4.14
N PHE A 114 9.06 -7.15 -3.98
CA PHE A 114 8.03 -8.10 -3.52
C PHE A 114 7.51 -7.77 -2.12
N LEU A 115 8.42 -7.46 -1.18
CA LEU A 115 8.05 -7.09 0.19
C LEU A 115 7.30 -5.75 0.24
N ALA A 116 7.65 -4.79 -0.62
CA ALA A 116 6.91 -3.54 -0.75
C ALA A 116 5.47 -3.77 -1.20
N GLY A 117 5.26 -4.60 -2.23
CA GLY A 117 3.91 -4.98 -2.67
C GLY A 117 3.12 -5.73 -1.59
N LEU A 118 3.75 -6.67 -0.88
CA LEU A 118 3.14 -7.39 0.24
C LEU A 118 2.76 -6.42 1.37
N ALA A 119 3.68 -5.56 1.80
CA ALA A 119 3.45 -4.57 2.86
C ALA A 119 2.30 -3.63 2.50
N PHE A 120 2.24 -3.16 1.25
CA PHE A 120 1.15 -2.36 0.72
C PHE A 120 -0.20 -3.06 0.92
N GLY A 121 -0.33 -4.30 0.40
CA GLY A 121 -1.56 -5.06 0.45
C GLY A 121 -2.00 -5.37 1.88
N MET A 122 -1.05 -5.70 2.76
CA MET A 122 -1.31 -6.02 4.16
C MET A 122 -1.77 -4.79 4.96
N ILE A 123 -1.09 -3.66 4.83
CA ILE A 123 -1.47 -2.42 5.54
C ILE A 123 -2.84 -1.95 5.06
N TYR A 124 -3.07 -1.94 3.74
CA TYR A 124 -4.38 -1.60 3.20
C TYR A 124 -5.49 -2.51 3.75
N TRP A 125 -5.24 -3.82 3.84
CA TRP A 125 -6.19 -4.77 4.42
C TRP A 125 -6.50 -4.48 5.90
N ILE A 126 -5.46 -4.22 6.71
CA ILE A 126 -5.60 -3.90 8.14
C ILE A 126 -6.49 -2.67 8.33
N VAL A 127 -6.24 -1.59 7.57
CA VAL A 127 -6.91 -0.30 7.76
C VAL A 127 -8.31 -0.29 7.15
N ALA A 128 -8.48 -0.78 5.91
CA ALA A 128 -9.74 -0.66 5.16
C ALA A 128 -10.30 -2.02 4.66
N GLY A 129 -9.45 -2.93 4.18
CA GLY A 129 -9.90 -4.13 3.47
C GLY A 129 -10.75 -5.11 4.28
N ARG A 130 -10.60 -5.16 5.61
CA ARG A 130 -11.45 -5.98 6.51
C ARG A 130 -12.95 -5.66 6.43
N ALA A 131 -13.28 -4.43 6.05
CA ALA A 131 -14.65 -3.92 6.01
C ALA A 131 -15.24 -3.84 4.59
N ALA A 132 -14.56 -4.42 3.58
CA ALA A 132 -15.03 -4.45 2.20
C ALA A 132 -16.45 -5.02 2.09
N GLY A 133 -17.32 -4.37 1.32
CA GLY A 133 -18.71 -4.76 1.08
C GLY A 133 -19.65 -4.58 2.28
N SER A 134 -19.19 -3.99 3.40
CA SER A 134 -20.01 -3.83 4.61
C SER A 134 -21.23 -2.91 4.42
N TRP A 135 -21.26 -2.09 3.38
CA TRP A 135 -22.40 -1.24 3.03
C TRP A 135 -23.60 -2.05 2.50
N ARG A 136 -23.37 -3.22 1.89
CA ARG A 136 -24.42 -4.09 1.32
C ARG A 136 -25.33 -4.70 2.39
N ARG A 137 -24.78 -5.03 3.56
CA ARG A 137 -25.51 -5.69 4.66
C ARG A 137 -26.63 -4.84 5.27
N ARG A 138 -26.66 -3.53 5.00
CA ARG A 138 -27.70 -2.63 5.51
C ARG A 138 -28.90 -2.50 4.57
N ALA A 139 -28.79 -2.99 3.34
CA ALA A 139 -29.83 -2.81 2.33
C ALA A 139 -30.88 -3.94 2.32
N SER A 140 -30.70 -5.01 3.11
CA SER A 140 -31.71 -6.06 3.25
C SER A 140 -32.80 -5.58 4.23
N PRO A 141 -34.07 -5.46 3.81
CA PRO A 141 -35.18 -5.18 4.74
C PRO A 141 -35.38 -6.38 5.68
N PRO A 142 -36.02 -6.18 6.85
CA PRO A 142 -36.46 -7.29 7.69
C PRO A 142 -37.37 -8.19 6.85
N VAL A 143 -37.11 -9.49 6.88
CA VAL A 143 -38.07 -10.48 6.37
C VAL A 143 -38.98 -10.78 7.56
N ASP A 144 -40.19 -10.23 7.53
CA ASP A 144 -41.30 -10.64 8.39
C ASP A 144 -41.88 -11.97 7.87
#